data_AF-A0A661ATY3-F1
#
_entry.id   AF-A0A661ATY3-F1
#
_cell.length_a   1.000
_cell.length_b   1.000
_cell.length_c   1.000
_cell.angle_alpha   90.00
_cell.angle_beta   90.00
_cell.angle_gamma   90.00
#
_symmetry.space_group_name_H-M   'P 1'
#
loop_
_entity.id
_entity.type
_entity.pdbx_description
1 polymer ?
#
loop_
_entity_poly.entity_id
_entity_poly.type
_entity_poly.pdbx_seq_one_letter_code
_entity_poly.pdbx_strand_id
1 'polypeptide(L)'
;ENRRVEIGTNVIDFPDSILICCVNYRVGETDIPPEGKLEIENSMKLTKDLLEQNPDVIILFHGMSSPADSGRWDRAMDRALKVRNYAGQLVSKRTANRMMVFASAPDSVDMVAIHISGDAVIYRPRGSARAAQGFQVAAREKNKISLEGLRVDAGVDSYYIAIVDENMSEFKLLASGKGYPPESIPWDWHGNDGEPPEPNKNYYAYLYIKDNVGQVLESKSDPVKIKITRKEKRQELILVNFTFGGTFPQSPYLEGRMERIASDFIEKAVQRKTIFKTIVGGHTDIIGSPAANQRLSLQRAEREEKNLRNILKFLLKLKNDNELDAWLSEHNVSIESKGYGYSRPYKVRVWDRGYFRDVLIGDDNYPEGRFINRRVALKYEIIKHFR
;
A
#
# COMPACT_ATOMS: atom_id res chain seq x y z
N GLU A 1 14.90 17.37 23.71
CA GLU A 1 13.80 16.38 23.65
C GLU A 1 12.40 16.93 23.94
N ASN A 2 12.23 18.08 24.58
CA ASN A 2 10.91 18.60 24.99
C ASN A 2 10.22 19.56 24.01
N ARG A 3 10.38 19.38 22.69
CA ARG A 3 9.53 20.07 21.70
C ARG A 3 8.60 19.03 21.08
N ARG A 4 7.48 18.79 21.75
CA ARG A 4 6.39 17.96 21.23
C ARG A 4 5.40 18.89 20.55
N VAL A 5 5.20 18.69 19.26
CA VAL A 5 4.09 19.31 18.52
C VAL A 5 3.04 18.24 18.37
N GLU A 6 1.90 18.42 19.04
CA GLU A 6 0.73 17.57 18.88
C GLU A 6 -0.23 18.27 17.94
N ILE A 7 -0.51 17.63 16.80
CA ILE A 7 -1.53 18.08 15.88
C ILE A 7 -2.79 17.28 16.22
N GLY A 8 -3.79 17.96 16.77
CA GLY A 8 -5.11 17.40 17.05
C GLY A 8 -6.14 17.91 16.05
N THR A 9 -7.27 17.21 15.97
CA THR A 9 -8.48 17.76 15.36
C THR A 9 -9.54 17.97 16.42
N ASN A 10 -10.21 19.11 16.38
CA ASN A 10 -11.40 19.38 17.19
C ASN A 10 -12.55 19.67 16.24
N VAL A 11 -13.73 19.14 16.56
CA VAL A 11 -14.97 19.59 15.93
C VAL A 11 -15.38 20.86 16.66
N ILE A 12 -15.31 22.01 15.96
CA ILE A 12 -15.68 23.31 16.54
C ILE A 12 -17.12 23.22 17.06
N ASP A 13 -17.37 23.85 18.22
CA ASP A 13 -18.63 23.80 19.00
C ASP A 13 -18.92 22.49 19.77
N PHE A 14 -17.99 21.53 19.78
CA PHE A 14 -18.07 20.29 20.58
C PHE A 14 -16.76 20.05 21.36
N PRO A 15 -16.54 20.76 22.49
CA PRO A 15 -15.24 20.81 23.16
C PRO A 15 -14.89 19.52 23.94
N ASP A 16 -15.88 18.78 24.45
CA ASP A 16 -15.68 17.55 25.20
C ASP A 16 -16.58 16.43 24.65
N SER A 17 -15.97 15.42 24.03
CA SER A 17 -16.61 14.20 23.52
C SER A 17 -17.74 14.42 22.49
N ILE A 18 -17.36 14.56 21.23
CA ILE A 18 -17.41 13.52 20.17
C ILE A 18 -18.35 12.29 20.36
N LEU A 19 -18.87 11.94 21.54
CA LEU A 19 -19.78 10.81 21.77
C LEU A 19 -21.20 11.15 21.30
N ILE A 20 -21.67 10.44 20.28
CA ILE A 20 -23.04 10.52 19.75
C ILE A 20 -24.02 9.77 20.65
N CYS A 21 -23.67 8.52 21.01
CA CYS A 21 -24.45 7.69 21.93
C CYS A 21 -23.68 6.45 22.37
N CYS A 22 -24.17 5.76 23.40
CA CYS A 22 -23.61 4.50 23.90
C CYS A 22 -24.65 3.41 23.89
N VAL A 23 -24.30 2.23 23.39
CA VAL A 23 -25.15 1.04 23.47
C VAL A 23 -24.56 0.09 24.48
N ASN A 24 -25.19 -0.04 25.64
CA ASN A 24 -24.75 -0.96 26.69
C ASN A 24 -25.22 -2.39 26.40
N TYR A 25 -24.40 -3.38 26.72
CA TYR A 25 -24.71 -4.80 26.56
C TYR A 25 -24.63 -5.52 27.90
N ARG A 26 -25.44 -6.56 28.08
CA ARG A 26 -25.20 -7.50 29.18
C ARG A 26 -24.11 -8.50 28.78
N VAL A 27 -23.47 -9.09 29.79
CA VAL A 27 -22.46 -10.14 29.61
C VAL A 27 -23.02 -11.26 28.72
N GLY A 28 -22.26 -11.64 27.69
CA GLY A 28 -22.60 -12.66 26.71
C GLY A 28 -23.46 -12.20 25.54
N GLU A 29 -24.17 -11.08 25.64
CA GLU A 29 -25.08 -10.61 24.58
C GLU A 29 -24.31 -10.02 23.40
N THR A 30 -24.81 -10.24 22.18
CA THR A 30 -24.23 -9.68 20.95
C THR A 30 -25.24 -8.92 20.11
N ASP A 31 -26.54 -9.17 20.29
CA ASP A 31 -27.59 -8.46 19.56
C ASP A 31 -27.89 -7.13 20.22
N ILE A 32 -28.18 -6.12 19.39
CA ILE A 32 -28.44 -4.75 19.84
C ILE A 32 -29.71 -4.76 20.72
N PRO A 33 -29.63 -4.36 22.00
CA PRO A 33 -30.79 -4.28 22.88
C PRO A 33 -31.85 -3.31 22.33
N PRO A 34 -33.15 -3.52 22.62
CA PRO A 34 -34.22 -2.62 22.17
C PRO A 34 -33.99 -1.15 22.57
N GLU A 35 -33.54 -0.91 23.80
CA GLU A 35 -33.16 0.41 24.30
C GLU A 35 -32.00 1.03 23.50
N GLY A 36 -31.02 0.21 23.12
CA GLY A 36 -29.90 0.63 22.29
C GLY A 36 -30.33 1.03 20.88
N LYS A 37 -31.28 0.31 20.28
CA LYS A 37 -31.84 0.67 18.96
C LYS A 37 -32.50 2.04 18.99
N LEU A 38 -33.32 2.29 20.02
CA LEU A 38 -33.99 3.58 20.20
C LEU A 38 -32.97 4.73 20.37
N GLU A 39 -31.91 4.49 21.13
CA GLU A 39 -30.83 5.48 21.34
C GLU A 39 -30.09 5.79 20.04
N ILE A 40 -29.76 4.77 19.24
CA ILE A 40 -29.14 4.95 17.91
C ILE A 40 -30.06 5.77 17.01
N GLU A 41 -31.35 5.42 16.92
CA GLU A 41 -32.30 6.11 16.05
C GLU A 41 -32.43 7.60 16.39
N ASN A 42 -32.62 7.91 17.67
CA ASN A 42 -32.71 9.28 18.15
C ASN A 42 -31.42 10.06 17.85
N SER A 43 -30.26 9.46 18.11
CA SER A 43 -28.97 10.13 17.97
C SER A 43 -28.58 10.33 16.50
N MET A 44 -28.85 9.35 15.63
CA MET A 44 -28.65 9.50 14.18
C MET A 44 -29.58 10.56 13.59
N LYS A 45 -30.83 10.66 14.07
CA LYS A 45 -31.76 11.71 13.64
C LYS A 45 -31.27 13.09 14.03
N LEU A 46 -30.80 13.26 15.26
CA LEU A 46 -30.29 14.55 15.76
C LEU A 46 -28.99 14.99 15.09
N THR A 47 -28.13 14.04 14.74
CA THR A 47 -26.80 14.33 14.16
C THR A 47 -26.79 14.34 12.63
N LYS A 48 -27.89 14.00 11.97
CA LYS A 48 -27.97 13.82 10.52
C LYS A 48 -27.46 15.03 9.74
N ASP A 49 -28.01 16.22 10.01
CA ASP A 49 -27.69 17.43 9.25
C ASP A 49 -26.22 17.84 9.43
N LEU A 50 -25.71 17.72 10.67
CA LEU A 50 -24.30 17.95 10.99
C LEU A 50 -23.40 17.02 10.16
N LEU A 51 -23.71 15.72 10.14
CA LEU A 51 -22.93 14.73 9.41
C LEU A 51 -22.98 14.98 7.91
N GLU A 52 -24.13 15.37 7.35
CA GLU A 52 -24.30 15.62 5.91
C GLU A 52 -23.58 16.89 5.44
N GLN A 53 -23.55 17.95 6.25
CA GLN A 53 -22.86 19.19 5.95
C GLN A 53 -21.34 19.10 6.09
N ASN A 54 -20.83 18.14 6.88
CA ASN A 54 -19.41 17.98 7.17
C ASN A 54 -18.86 16.67 6.59
N PRO A 55 -18.48 16.61 5.30
CA PRO A 55 -18.08 15.36 4.65
C PRO A 55 -16.72 14.81 5.12
N ASP A 56 -15.87 15.64 5.72
CA ASP A 56 -14.55 15.22 6.20
C ASP A 56 -14.57 14.55 7.58
N VAL A 57 -15.68 14.73 8.30
CA VAL A 57 -15.96 14.07 9.55
C VAL A 57 -16.21 12.57 9.33
N ILE A 58 -15.65 11.75 10.21
CA ILE A 58 -15.87 10.30 10.26
C ILE A 58 -16.70 9.93 11.49
N ILE A 59 -17.34 8.77 11.43
CA ILE A 59 -18.10 8.21 12.55
C ILE A 59 -17.41 6.91 12.94
N LEU A 60 -17.05 6.78 14.22
CA LEU A 60 -16.34 5.66 14.78
C LEU A 60 -17.27 4.89 15.71
N PHE A 61 -17.33 3.58 15.54
CA PHE A 61 -18.08 2.67 16.38
C PHE A 61 -17.07 1.84 17.16
N HIS A 62 -16.94 2.14 18.44
CA HIS A 62 -15.97 1.52 19.34
C HIS A 62 -16.63 0.42 20.14
N GLY A 63 -16.33 -0.83 19.81
CA GLY A 63 -16.74 -1.98 20.63
C GLY A 63 -15.81 -2.20 21.81
N MET A 64 -16.37 -2.36 23.00
CA MET A 64 -15.65 -2.68 24.23
C MET A 64 -16.17 -3.99 24.82
N SER A 65 -15.27 -4.78 25.42
CA SER A 65 -15.64 -5.99 26.16
C SER A 65 -14.93 -6.05 27.50
N SER A 66 -15.70 -6.23 28.57
CA SER A 66 -15.18 -6.28 29.94
C SER A 66 -14.51 -7.62 30.27
N PRO A 67 -13.63 -7.70 31.29
CA PRO A 67 -13.15 -8.96 31.85
C PRO A 67 -14.28 -9.88 32.28
N ALA A 68 -15.40 -9.34 32.78
CA ALA A 68 -16.57 -10.12 33.17
C ALA A 68 -17.19 -10.83 31.96
N ASP A 69 -17.06 -10.23 30.77
CA ASP A 69 -17.44 -10.81 29.49
C ASP A 69 -16.29 -11.57 28.80
N SER A 70 -15.34 -12.06 29.60
CA SER A 70 -14.13 -12.78 29.15
C SER A 70 -13.16 -11.95 28.33
N GLY A 71 -13.33 -10.61 28.25
CA GLY A 71 -12.45 -9.72 27.50
C GLY A 71 -12.35 -10.10 26.02
N ARG A 72 -13.46 -10.52 25.41
CA ARG A 72 -13.48 -11.07 24.06
C ARG A 72 -13.52 -9.97 23.01
N TRP A 73 -12.37 -9.73 22.39
CA TRP A 73 -12.22 -8.77 21.29
C TRP A 73 -13.17 -9.03 20.13
N ASP A 74 -13.37 -10.30 19.77
CA ASP A 74 -14.24 -10.70 18.66
C ASP A 74 -15.70 -10.38 18.93
N ARG A 75 -16.12 -10.49 20.20
CA ARG A 75 -17.47 -10.08 20.63
C ARG A 75 -17.64 -8.57 20.61
N ALA A 76 -16.66 -7.82 21.10
CA ALA A 76 -16.64 -6.36 21.04
C ALA A 76 -16.76 -5.87 19.58
N MET A 77 -15.99 -6.48 18.67
CA MET A 77 -16.00 -6.19 17.25
C MET A 77 -17.37 -6.53 16.61
N ASP A 78 -17.95 -7.71 16.90
CA ASP A 78 -19.27 -8.10 16.39
C ASP A 78 -20.37 -7.11 16.82
N ARG A 79 -20.40 -6.72 18.10
CA ARG A 79 -21.33 -5.70 18.61
C ARG A 79 -21.20 -4.39 17.83
N ALA A 80 -19.98 -3.88 17.67
CA ALA A 80 -19.75 -2.61 16.99
C ALA A 80 -20.13 -2.65 15.50
N LEU A 81 -19.89 -3.78 14.83
CA LEU A 81 -20.31 -4.01 13.45
C LEU A 81 -21.83 -4.06 13.30
N LYS A 82 -22.53 -4.74 14.21
CA LYS A 82 -24.00 -4.78 14.24
C LYS A 82 -24.58 -3.38 14.45
N VAL A 83 -24.08 -2.63 15.43
CA VAL A 83 -24.52 -1.25 15.70
C VAL A 83 -24.25 -0.35 14.49
N ARG A 84 -23.08 -0.44 13.87
CA ARG A 84 -22.75 0.31 12.64
C ARG A 84 -23.67 -0.04 11.47
N ASN A 85 -23.94 -1.33 11.25
CA ASN A 85 -24.88 -1.76 10.21
C ASN A 85 -26.28 -1.20 10.42
N TYR A 86 -26.76 -1.23 11.66
CA TYR A 86 -28.06 -0.67 12.01
C TYR A 86 -28.11 0.84 11.77
N ALA A 87 -27.15 1.59 12.33
CA ALA A 87 -27.04 3.04 12.12
C ALA A 87 -26.90 3.41 10.64
N GLY A 88 -26.16 2.62 9.87
CA GLY A 88 -25.95 2.80 8.43
C GLY A 88 -27.23 2.72 7.60
N GLN A 89 -28.26 2.00 8.06
CA GLN A 89 -29.57 1.93 7.40
C GLN A 89 -30.40 3.22 7.60
N LEU A 90 -30.08 4.01 8.63
CA LEU A 90 -30.82 5.21 9.02
C LEU A 90 -30.29 6.49 8.35
N VAL A 91 -29.12 6.41 7.70
CA VAL A 91 -28.43 7.57 7.11
C VAL A 91 -28.26 7.41 5.61
N SER A 92 -27.90 8.51 4.93
CA SER A 92 -27.57 8.45 3.50
C SER A 92 -26.34 7.55 3.25
N LYS A 93 -26.26 6.95 2.05
CA LYS A 93 -25.11 6.14 1.63
C LYS A 93 -23.78 6.88 1.74
N ARG A 94 -23.79 8.19 1.51
CA ARG A 94 -22.61 9.06 1.67
C ARG A 94 -22.11 9.09 3.11
N THR A 95 -23.01 9.14 4.09
CA THR A 95 -22.68 9.11 5.52
C THR A 95 -22.30 7.71 5.97
N ALA A 96 -23.02 6.67 5.53
CA ALA A 96 -22.69 5.28 5.85
C ALA A 96 -21.26 4.90 5.43
N ASN A 97 -20.77 5.38 4.29
CA ASN A 97 -19.40 5.13 3.81
C ASN A 97 -18.29 5.73 4.71
N ARG A 98 -18.64 6.58 5.68
CA ARG A 98 -17.71 7.21 6.64
C ARG A 98 -17.82 6.61 8.04
N MET A 99 -18.68 5.60 8.21
CA MET A 99 -18.82 4.84 9.44
C MET A 99 -17.76 3.74 9.50
N MET A 100 -16.92 3.79 10.52
CA MET A 100 -15.77 2.91 10.73
C MET A 100 -15.90 2.20 12.07
N VAL A 101 -15.35 1.00 12.19
CA VAL A 101 -15.47 0.17 13.38
C VAL A 101 -14.10 -0.21 13.92
N PHE A 102 -13.93 -0.15 15.24
CA PHE A 102 -12.78 -0.72 15.93
C PHE A 102 -13.22 -1.32 17.27
N ALA A 103 -12.34 -2.12 17.88
CA ALA A 103 -12.65 -2.79 19.14
C ALA A 103 -11.45 -2.81 20.09
N SER A 104 -11.72 -2.62 21.38
CA SER A 104 -10.77 -2.83 22.48
C SER A 104 -11.24 -3.98 23.37
N ALA A 105 -10.32 -4.84 23.76
CA ALA A 105 -10.55 -5.84 24.79
C ALA A 105 -9.21 -6.34 25.38
N PRO A 106 -9.14 -6.63 26.69
CA PRO A 106 -10.18 -6.35 27.68
C PRO A 106 -10.31 -4.84 27.96
N ASP A 107 -11.52 -4.38 28.29
CA ASP A 107 -11.85 -3.00 28.67
C ASP A 107 -12.64 -2.97 29.99
N SER A 108 -13.08 -1.83 30.48
CA SER A 108 -13.84 -1.73 31.74
C SER A 108 -15.31 -2.15 31.63
N VAL A 109 -15.88 -2.13 30.42
CA VAL A 109 -17.33 -2.20 30.17
C VAL A 109 -17.68 -2.95 28.89
N ASP A 110 -18.90 -3.47 28.82
CA ASP A 110 -19.48 -4.09 27.63
C ASP A 110 -20.41 -3.09 26.93
N MET A 111 -19.88 -2.34 25.98
CA MET A 111 -20.66 -1.34 25.25
C MET A 111 -20.14 -1.12 23.84
N VAL A 112 -20.96 -0.45 23.03
CA VAL A 112 -20.53 0.20 21.79
C VAL A 112 -20.69 1.70 21.95
N ALA A 113 -19.59 2.44 21.88
CA ALA A 113 -19.63 3.90 21.90
C ALA A 113 -19.50 4.44 20.47
N ILE A 114 -20.41 5.34 20.08
CA ILE A 114 -20.43 5.95 18.75
C ILE A 114 -19.84 7.35 18.86
N HIS A 115 -18.82 7.63 18.06
CA HIS A 115 -18.03 8.85 18.17
C HIS A 115 -17.85 9.56 16.82
N ILE A 116 -17.91 10.89 16.78
CA ILE A 116 -17.53 11.72 15.64
C ILE A 116 -16.05 12.08 15.68
N SER A 117 -15.26 11.87 14.63
CA SER A 117 -13.85 12.31 14.64
C SER A 117 -13.48 13.13 13.41
N GLY A 118 -12.58 14.09 13.60
CA GLY A 118 -11.93 14.86 12.52
C GLY A 118 -10.60 14.26 12.07
N ASP A 119 -10.15 13.17 12.69
CA ASP A 119 -8.79 12.61 12.53
C ASP A 119 -8.46 12.23 11.09
N ALA A 120 -9.46 11.96 10.27
CA ALA A 120 -9.27 11.73 8.86
C ALA A 120 -8.62 12.93 8.14
N VAL A 121 -8.75 14.17 8.61
CA VAL A 121 -8.09 15.33 8.01
C VAL A 121 -6.57 15.23 8.14
N ILE A 122 -6.08 14.68 9.25
CA ILE A 122 -4.64 14.55 9.55
C ILE A 122 -4.11 13.21 9.01
N TYR A 123 -4.81 12.11 9.32
CA TYR A 123 -4.28 10.76 9.18
C TYR A 123 -4.77 10.02 7.94
N ARG A 124 -5.74 10.55 7.17
CA ARG A 124 -6.14 9.93 5.90
C ARG A 124 -4.95 9.99 4.95
N PRO A 125 -4.43 8.85 4.48
CA PRO A 125 -3.37 8.88 3.49
C PRO A 125 -3.94 9.56 2.25
N ARG A 126 -3.38 10.71 1.89
CA ARG A 126 -3.63 11.30 0.58
C ARG A 126 -3.22 10.23 -0.42
N GLY A 127 -4.19 9.80 -1.24
CA GLY A 127 -4.14 8.54 -1.97
C GLY A 127 -2.74 8.26 -2.48
N SER A 128 -2.23 7.06 -2.18
CA SER A 128 -0.92 6.60 -2.64
C SER A 128 -0.79 7.04 -4.10
N ALA A 129 0.11 7.99 -4.38
CA ALA A 129 0.42 8.41 -5.72
C ALA A 129 0.47 7.15 -6.55
N ARG A 130 -0.45 7.03 -7.53
CA ARG A 130 -0.70 5.82 -8.33
C ARG A 130 0.59 5.05 -8.39
N ALA A 131 0.67 3.86 -7.78
CA ALA A 131 1.89 3.08 -7.75
C ALA A 131 2.38 2.98 -9.20
N ALA A 132 3.35 3.82 -9.56
CA ALA A 132 3.68 4.05 -10.95
C ALA A 132 4.37 2.78 -11.41
N GLN A 133 3.88 2.22 -12.51
CA GLN A 133 4.35 0.94 -13.01
C GLN A 133 5.78 1.15 -13.50
N GLY A 134 6.75 0.62 -12.77
CA GLY A 134 8.13 0.54 -13.22
C GLY A 134 8.42 -0.79 -13.87
N PHE A 135 9.23 -0.76 -14.92
CA PHE A 135 9.73 -1.96 -15.59
C PHE A 135 11.18 -2.21 -15.14
N GLN A 136 11.55 -3.47 -14.97
CA GLN A 136 12.93 -3.88 -14.77
C GLN A 136 13.24 -4.97 -15.78
N VAL A 137 14.34 -4.82 -16.50
CA VAL A 137 14.86 -5.87 -17.38
C VAL A 137 15.53 -6.92 -16.50
N ALA A 138 15.30 -8.20 -16.79
CA ALA A 138 15.95 -9.28 -16.04
C ALA A 138 17.48 -9.15 -16.19
N ALA A 139 18.18 -8.96 -15.07
CA ALA A 139 19.60 -8.56 -15.00
C ALA A 139 20.62 -9.51 -15.68
N ARG A 140 20.16 -10.59 -16.32
CA ARG A 140 21.00 -11.62 -16.96
C ARG A 140 20.97 -11.61 -18.48
N GLU A 141 20.13 -10.78 -19.10
CA GLU A 141 20.01 -10.76 -20.56
C GLU A 141 20.77 -9.54 -21.10
N LYS A 142 22.04 -9.72 -21.48
CA LYS A 142 22.71 -8.76 -22.38
C LYS A 142 22.39 -9.19 -23.82
N ASN A 143 21.88 -8.28 -24.62
CA ASN A 143 21.63 -8.54 -26.03
C ASN A 143 22.91 -8.25 -26.83
N LYS A 144 23.14 -8.99 -27.90
CA LYS A 144 24.29 -8.78 -28.78
C LYS A 144 23.76 -8.42 -30.16
N ILE A 145 24.09 -7.22 -30.61
CA ILE A 145 23.75 -6.75 -31.94
C ILE A 145 24.94 -7.08 -32.84
N SER A 146 24.71 -7.94 -33.84
CA SER A 146 25.72 -8.37 -34.80
C SER A 146 25.45 -7.72 -36.15
N LEU A 147 26.50 -7.20 -36.78
CA LEU A 147 26.47 -6.72 -38.16
C LEU A 147 27.01 -7.82 -39.07
N GLU A 148 26.14 -8.47 -39.84
CA GLU A 148 26.53 -9.52 -40.77
C GLU A 148 26.59 -8.99 -42.21
N GLY A 149 27.67 -9.31 -42.92
CA GLY A 149 27.76 -9.10 -44.37
C GLY A 149 27.99 -7.66 -44.83
N LEU A 150 28.45 -6.75 -43.97
CA LEU A 150 28.77 -5.38 -44.39
C LEU A 150 29.97 -5.38 -45.37
N ARG A 151 29.71 -5.01 -46.63
CA ARG A 151 30.75 -4.79 -47.65
C ARG A 151 30.62 -3.38 -48.21
N VAL A 152 31.67 -2.58 -48.05
CA VAL A 152 31.76 -1.21 -48.54
C VAL A 152 33.10 -1.06 -49.26
N ASP A 153 33.08 -1.16 -50.59
CA ASP A 153 34.30 -1.18 -51.42
C ASP A 153 35.03 0.17 -51.41
N ALA A 154 34.30 1.28 -51.26
CA ALA A 154 34.85 2.63 -51.17
C ALA A 154 35.44 2.96 -49.78
N GLY A 155 35.35 2.05 -48.81
CA GLY A 155 35.68 2.29 -47.40
C GLY A 155 34.66 3.17 -46.69
N VAL A 156 34.62 3.08 -45.36
CA VAL A 156 33.66 3.80 -44.51
C VAL A 156 34.26 5.11 -43.99
N ASP A 157 33.62 6.24 -44.30
CA ASP A 157 33.98 7.55 -43.71
C ASP A 157 33.45 7.63 -42.28
N SER A 158 32.14 7.39 -42.11
CA SER A 158 31.49 7.44 -40.80
C SER A 158 30.36 6.43 -40.66
N TYR A 159 30.10 6.03 -39.42
CA TYR A 159 28.98 5.16 -39.07
C TYR A 159 28.27 5.64 -37.82
N TYR A 160 27.01 5.25 -37.72
CA TYR A 160 26.13 5.52 -36.60
C TYR A 160 25.22 4.31 -36.39
N ILE A 161 25.25 3.76 -35.17
CA ILE A 161 24.47 2.59 -34.78
C ILE A 161 23.72 2.94 -33.51
N ALA A 162 22.40 2.84 -33.58
CA ALA A 162 21.51 3.18 -32.47
C ALA A 162 20.34 2.20 -32.34
N ILE A 163 19.75 2.16 -31.16
CA ILE A 163 18.39 1.68 -30.99
C ILE A 163 17.44 2.86 -31.16
N VAL A 164 16.46 2.69 -32.03
CA VAL A 164 15.42 3.69 -32.30
C VAL A 164 14.03 3.12 -32.04
N ASP A 165 13.06 3.98 -31.76
CA ASP A 165 11.65 3.60 -31.64
C ASP A 165 10.94 3.54 -33.01
N GLU A 166 9.62 3.34 -32.99
CA GLU A 166 8.77 3.32 -34.18
C GLU A 166 8.80 4.63 -34.98
N ASN A 167 9.05 5.75 -34.31
CA ASN A 167 9.10 7.09 -34.90
C ASN A 167 10.53 7.50 -35.30
N MET A 168 11.49 6.56 -35.30
CA MET A 168 12.92 6.81 -35.55
C MET A 168 13.56 7.77 -34.53
N SER A 169 12.95 7.93 -33.35
CA SER A 169 13.56 8.68 -32.25
C SER A 169 14.62 7.81 -31.59
N GLU A 170 15.79 8.41 -31.32
CA GLU A 170 16.90 7.71 -30.68
C GLU A 170 16.53 7.32 -29.24
N PHE A 171 16.61 6.03 -28.95
CA PHE A 171 16.47 5.48 -27.61
C PHE A 171 17.85 5.24 -26.97
N LYS A 172 18.80 4.70 -27.74
CA LYS A 172 20.16 4.42 -27.28
C LYS A 172 21.17 4.59 -28.40
N LEU A 173 22.19 5.41 -28.21
CA LEU A 173 23.39 5.36 -29.04
C LEU A 173 24.24 4.15 -28.62
N LEU A 174 24.53 3.27 -29.57
CA LEU A 174 25.34 2.07 -29.32
C LEU A 174 26.79 2.28 -29.71
N ALA A 175 27.02 2.83 -30.91
CA ALA A 175 28.34 3.21 -31.38
C ALA A 175 28.23 4.25 -32.49
N SER A 176 29.19 5.17 -32.55
CA SER A 176 29.39 6.05 -33.70
C SER A 176 30.88 6.35 -33.85
N GLY A 177 31.31 6.61 -35.08
CA GLY A 177 32.72 6.90 -35.33
C GLY A 177 33.08 6.92 -36.80
N LYS A 178 34.39 6.92 -37.06
CA LYS A 178 34.98 6.83 -38.40
C LYS A 178 35.52 5.43 -38.67
N GLY A 179 35.64 5.08 -39.94
CA GLY A 179 36.09 3.74 -40.35
C GLY A 179 35.01 2.67 -40.16
N TYR A 180 35.37 1.40 -40.25
CA TYR A 180 34.40 0.33 -40.18
C TYR A 180 33.75 0.23 -38.78
N PRO A 181 32.43 0.01 -38.69
CA PRO A 181 31.76 -0.24 -37.43
C PRO A 181 32.24 -1.56 -36.80
N PRO A 182 32.15 -1.69 -35.46
CA PRO A 182 32.45 -2.95 -34.79
C PRO A 182 31.45 -4.04 -35.21
N GLU A 183 31.95 -5.27 -35.44
CA GLU A 183 31.12 -6.40 -35.87
C GLU A 183 30.02 -6.77 -34.87
N SER A 184 30.25 -6.49 -33.58
CA SER A 184 29.25 -6.71 -32.57
C SER A 184 29.29 -5.73 -31.43
N ILE A 185 28.10 -5.35 -30.95
CA ILE A 185 27.92 -4.38 -29.88
C ILE A 185 26.99 -4.97 -28.83
N PRO A 186 27.41 -5.02 -27.54
CA PRO A 186 26.52 -5.41 -26.46
C PRO A 186 25.53 -4.28 -26.17
N TRP A 187 24.28 -4.65 -25.95
CA TRP A 187 23.25 -3.76 -25.43
C TRP A 187 22.69 -4.34 -24.13
N ASP A 188 22.61 -3.51 -23.10
CA ASP A 188 22.15 -3.85 -21.76
C ASP A 188 20.65 -3.60 -21.55
N TRP A 189 19.91 -3.35 -22.63
CA TRP A 189 18.49 -2.97 -22.62
C TRP A 189 18.19 -1.67 -21.89
N HIS A 190 19.14 -0.73 -21.82
CA HIS A 190 18.86 0.61 -21.31
C HIS A 190 19.06 1.67 -22.39
N GLY A 191 18.29 2.75 -22.28
CA GLY A 191 18.40 3.95 -23.09
C GLY A 191 19.61 4.81 -22.71
N ASN A 192 19.69 5.99 -23.29
CA ASN A 192 20.78 6.92 -23.01
C ASN A 192 20.77 7.43 -21.56
N ASP A 193 19.59 7.59 -20.97
CA ASP A 193 19.41 8.09 -19.60
C ASP A 193 19.34 6.95 -18.56
N GLY A 194 19.59 5.71 -18.98
CA GLY A 194 19.55 4.52 -18.11
C GLY A 194 18.13 3.99 -17.87
N GLU A 195 17.16 4.44 -18.67
CA GLU A 195 15.77 4.02 -18.64
C GLU A 195 15.57 2.68 -19.39
N PRO A 196 14.71 1.77 -18.89
CA PRO A 196 14.38 0.54 -19.60
C PRO A 196 13.39 0.81 -20.74
N PRO A 197 13.40 0.01 -21.81
CA PRO A 197 12.48 0.16 -22.92
C PRO A 197 11.03 -0.17 -22.52
N GLU A 198 10.08 0.51 -23.16
CA GLU A 198 8.66 0.37 -22.85
C GLU A 198 8.08 -0.93 -23.44
N PRO A 199 7.35 -1.76 -22.68
CA PRO A 199 6.91 -3.07 -23.15
C PRO A 199 5.90 -3.08 -24.30
N ASN A 200 5.28 -1.93 -24.59
CA ASN A 200 4.26 -1.79 -25.63
C ASN A 200 4.78 -1.06 -26.87
N LYS A 201 6.07 -0.73 -26.92
CA LYS A 201 6.71 -0.09 -28.07
C LYS A 201 7.61 -1.08 -28.77
N ASN A 202 7.68 -0.99 -30.10
CA ASN A 202 8.71 -1.68 -30.85
C ASN A 202 9.99 -0.83 -30.92
N TYR A 203 11.12 -1.50 -30.73
CA TYR A 203 12.44 -0.92 -30.88
C TYR A 203 13.19 -1.61 -32.01
N TYR A 204 14.12 -0.90 -32.64
CA TYR A 204 14.83 -1.38 -33.81
C TYR A 204 16.30 -1.01 -33.72
N ALA A 205 17.18 -1.91 -34.14
CA ALA A 205 18.56 -1.55 -34.40
C ALA A 205 18.61 -0.81 -35.75
N TYR A 206 19.12 0.41 -35.72
CA TYR A 206 19.30 1.27 -36.88
C TYR A 206 20.79 1.44 -37.17
N LEU A 207 21.14 1.26 -38.43
CA LEU A 207 22.47 1.45 -38.97
C LEU A 207 22.41 2.56 -40.00
N TYR A 208 23.29 3.53 -39.84
CA TYR A 208 23.61 4.54 -40.83
C TYR A 208 25.10 4.48 -41.12
N ILE A 209 25.47 4.39 -42.39
CA ILE A 209 26.86 4.40 -42.86
C ILE A 209 26.98 5.40 -43.99
N LYS A 210 28.04 6.22 -43.92
CA LYS A 210 28.48 7.07 -45.02
C LYS A 210 29.84 6.58 -45.50
N ASP A 211 29.97 6.35 -46.80
CA ASP A 211 31.25 5.95 -47.40
C ASP A 211 32.13 7.17 -47.74
N ASN A 212 33.37 6.91 -48.15
CA ASN A 212 34.33 7.97 -48.51
C ASN A 212 33.97 8.74 -49.79
N VAL A 213 33.05 8.24 -50.60
CA VAL A 213 32.59 8.89 -51.84
C VAL A 213 31.25 9.63 -51.63
N GLY A 214 30.73 9.63 -50.40
CA GLY A 214 29.54 10.38 -49.98
C GLY A 214 28.21 9.63 -50.14
N GLN A 215 28.21 8.35 -50.51
CA GLN A 215 27.00 7.54 -50.53
C GLN A 215 26.60 7.13 -49.11
N VAL A 216 25.30 6.96 -48.91
CA VAL A 216 24.72 6.63 -47.62
C VAL A 216 23.99 5.30 -47.72
N LEU A 217 24.23 4.44 -46.74
CA LEU A 217 23.48 3.21 -46.50
C LEU A 217 22.75 3.35 -45.18
N GLU A 218 21.43 3.18 -45.22
CA GLU A 218 20.59 3.08 -44.03
C GLU A 218 19.93 1.71 -43.98
N SER A 219 19.92 1.10 -42.80
CA SER A 219 19.28 -0.19 -42.58
C SER A 219 18.63 -0.25 -41.21
N LYS A 220 17.52 -0.99 -41.12
CA LYS A 220 16.72 -1.17 -39.92
C LYS A 220 16.44 -2.66 -39.71
N SER A 221 16.63 -3.13 -38.49
CA SER A 221 16.35 -4.53 -38.14
C SER A 221 14.85 -4.83 -38.10
N ASP A 222 14.51 -6.11 -37.96
CA ASP A 222 13.20 -6.52 -37.45
C ASP A 222 12.94 -5.95 -36.04
N PRO A 223 11.66 -5.75 -35.65
CA PRO A 223 11.31 -5.21 -34.35
C PRO A 223 11.79 -6.12 -33.21
N VAL A 224 12.54 -5.53 -32.28
CA VAL A 224 12.90 -6.16 -31.01
C VAL A 224 11.69 -6.11 -30.10
N LYS A 225 10.98 -7.23 -29.99
CA LYS A 225 9.78 -7.34 -29.15
C LYS A 225 10.16 -7.60 -27.70
N ILE A 226 9.62 -6.78 -26.80
CA ILE A 226 9.76 -6.97 -25.36
C ILE A 226 8.54 -7.73 -24.86
N LYS A 227 8.77 -8.93 -24.33
CA LYS A 227 7.69 -9.71 -23.69
C LYS A 227 7.73 -9.51 -22.18
N ILE A 228 6.62 -9.07 -21.61
CA ILE A 228 6.43 -9.07 -20.16
C ILE A 228 6.27 -10.51 -19.69
N THR A 229 7.30 -11.08 -19.06
CA THR A 229 7.27 -12.44 -18.51
C THR A 229 6.68 -12.49 -17.10
N ARG A 230 6.88 -11.41 -16.32
CA ARG A 230 6.43 -11.28 -14.93
C ARG A 230 6.00 -9.86 -14.66
N LYS A 231 4.81 -9.68 -14.06
CA LYS A 231 4.41 -8.40 -13.46
C LYS A 231 4.32 -8.57 -11.95
N GLU A 232 5.01 -7.69 -11.26
CA GLU A 232 5.00 -7.63 -9.81
C GLU A 232 4.44 -6.30 -9.35
N LYS A 233 3.41 -6.36 -8.50
CA LYS A 233 2.87 -5.17 -7.86
C LYS A 233 3.22 -5.23 -6.39
N ARG A 234 4.10 -4.31 -5.96
CA ARG A 234 4.42 -4.06 -4.56
C ARG A 234 3.67 -2.84 -4.07
N GLN A 235 3.00 -2.96 -2.92
CA GLN A 235 2.32 -1.83 -2.29
C GLN A 235 2.53 -1.93 -0.78
N GLU A 236 2.98 -0.84 -0.15
CA GLU A 236 3.08 -0.70 1.30
C GLU A 236 1.98 0.25 1.77
N LEU A 237 1.10 -0.24 2.63
CA LEU A 237 0.05 0.54 3.28
C LEU A 237 0.39 0.67 4.75
N ILE A 238 0.43 1.90 5.28
CA ILE A 238 0.53 2.10 6.72
C ILE A 238 -0.82 1.75 7.34
N LEU A 239 -0.82 0.76 8.23
CA LEU A 239 -2.00 0.34 8.98
C LEU A 239 -2.22 1.31 10.16
N VAL A 240 -1.22 1.39 11.02
CA VAL A 240 -1.29 2.12 12.29
C VAL A 240 0.05 2.79 12.60
N ASN A 241 -0.01 4.01 13.13
CA ASN A 241 1.12 4.69 13.76
C ASN A 241 0.97 4.61 15.28
N PHE A 242 2.09 4.40 15.97
CA PHE A 242 2.14 4.21 17.42
C PHE A 242 2.81 5.38 18.11
N THR A 243 2.33 5.70 19.30
CA THR A 243 3.03 6.61 20.22
C THR A 243 4.35 5.99 20.69
N PHE A 244 5.24 6.84 21.20
CA PHE A 244 6.54 6.42 21.70
C PHE A 244 6.37 5.43 22.86
N GLY A 245 7.06 4.28 22.79
CA GLY A 245 7.00 3.22 23.81
C GLY A 245 5.65 2.50 23.97
N GLY A 246 4.60 2.89 23.25
CA GLY A 246 3.26 2.32 23.40
C GLY A 246 2.95 1.16 22.45
N THR A 247 2.02 0.28 22.84
CA THR A 247 1.46 -0.75 21.95
C THR A 247 0.09 -0.35 21.39
N PHE A 248 -0.36 0.88 21.67
CA PHE A 248 -1.65 1.41 21.25
C PHE A 248 -1.51 2.37 20.06
N PRO A 249 -2.50 2.38 19.15
CA PRO A 249 -2.57 3.34 18.06
C PRO A 249 -2.59 4.76 18.59
N GLN A 250 -2.09 5.68 17.77
CA GLN A 250 -2.22 7.10 18.05
C GLN A 250 -3.63 7.64 17.78
N SER A 251 -4.38 7.04 16.85
CA SER A 251 -5.73 7.47 16.52
C SER A 251 -6.66 6.27 16.27
N PRO A 252 -7.87 6.26 16.86
CA PRO A 252 -8.92 5.29 16.56
C PRO A 252 -9.31 5.24 15.07
N TYR A 253 -9.09 6.32 14.32
CA TYR A 253 -9.30 6.33 12.87
C TYR A 253 -8.42 5.30 12.15
N LEU A 254 -7.17 5.16 12.59
CA LEU A 254 -6.23 4.23 11.95
C LEU A 254 -6.68 2.77 12.16
N GLU A 255 -7.22 2.43 13.33
CA GLU A 255 -7.84 1.12 13.56
C GLU A 255 -9.13 0.96 12.76
N GLY A 256 -9.99 1.98 12.71
CA GLY A 256 -11.25 1.96 11.98
C GLY A 256 -11.11 1.71 10.47
N ARG A 257 -9.96 2.05 9.89
CA ARG A 257 -9.65 1.77 8.48
C ARG A 257 -9.33 0.32 8.18
N MET A 258 -9.04 -0.51 9.19
CA MET A 258 -8.66 -1.91 9.00
C MET A 258 -9.73 -2.70 8.26
N GLU A 259 -11.01 -2.40 8.48
CA GLU A 259 -12.11 -3.02 7.74
C GLU A 259 -12.00 -2.77 6.23
N ARG A 260 -11.81 -1.52 5.81
CA ARG A 260 -11.65 -1.17 4.40
C ARG A 260 -10.39 -1.83 3.80
N ILE A 261 -9.30 -1.88 4.55
CA ILE A 261 -8.06 -2.55 4.11
C ILE A 261 -8.30 -4.05 3.93
N ALA A 262 -9.09 -4.68 4.81
CA ALA A 262 -9.48 -6.07 4.70
C ALA A 262 -10.43 -6.33 3.51
N SER A 263 -11.36 -5.42 3.22
CA SER A 263 -12.18 -5.51 2.00
C SER A 263 -11.33 -5.43 0.73
N ASP A 264 -10.45 -4.42 0.64
CA ASP A 264 -9.49 -4.28 -0.48
C ASP A 264 -8.56 -5.50 -0.60
N PHE A 265 -8.21 -6.13 0.53
CA PHE A 265 -7.43 -7.36 0.57
C PHE A 265 -8.20 -8.52 -0.08
N ILE A 266 -9.47 -8.73 0.31
CA ILE A 266 -10.32 -9.80 -0.23
C ILE A 266 -10.50 -9.61 -1.74
N GLU A 267 -10.79 -8.39 -2.20
CA GLU A 267 -10.92 -8.07 -3.63
C GLU A 267 -9.66 -8.42 -4.43
N LYS A 268 -8.47 -8.21 -3.85
CA LYS A 268 -7.18 -8.56 -4.48
C LYS A 268 -6.93 -10.06 -4.43
N ALA A 269 -7.26 -10.73 -3.33
CA ALA A 269 -7.07 -12.16 -3.13
C ALA A 269 -7.90 -13.02 -4.10
N VAL A 270 -9.12 -12.57 -4.47
CA VAL A 270 -10.00 -13.30 -5.39
C VAL A 270 -9.54 -13.20 -6.86
N GLN A 271 -8.56 -12.34 -7.17
CA GLN A 271 -8.03 -12.22 -8.53
C GLN A 271 -7.28 -13.50 -8.93
N ARG A 272 -7.78 -14.21 -9.95
CA ARG A 272 -7.20 -15.48 -10.41
C ARG A 272 -5.78 -15.30 -10.97
N LYS A 273 -4.93 -16.32 -10.77
CA LYS A 273 -3.55 -16.46 -11.30
C LYS A 273 -2.53 -15.47 -10.73
N THR A 274 -2.67 -15.10 -9.45
CA THR A 274 -1.68 -14.29 -8.75
C THR A 274 -1.22 -14.97 -7.47
N ILE A 275 0.08 -14.98 -7.21
CA ILE A 275 0.60 -15.26 -5.87
C ILE A 275 0.42 -13.96 -5.08
N PHE A 276 -0.30 -14.03 -3.96
CA PHE A 276 -0.57 -12.86 -3.14
C PHE A 276 0.07 -13.03 -1.76
N LYS A 277 1.30 -12.52 -1.63
CA LYS A 277 2.02 -12.53 -0.37
C LYS A 277 1.75 -11.23 0.38
N THR A 278 1.37 -11.36 1.65
CA THR A 278 1.12 -10.24 2.54
C THR A 278 2.02 -10.31 3.76
N ILE A 279 2.72 -9.21 4.05
CA ILE A 279 3.57 -9.09 5.24
C ILE A 279 3.03 -7.95 6.12
N VAL A 280 2.65 -8.27 7.35
CA VAL A 280 2.39 -7.29 8.41
C VAL A 280 3.73 -6.94 9.06
N GLY A 281 4.30 -5.81 8.68
CA GLY A 281 5.63 -5.37 9.11
C GLY A 281 5.56 -4.35 10.23
N GLY A 282 6.12 -4.66 11.39
CA GLY A 282 6.27 -3.71 12.48
C GLY A 282 7.60 -2.97 12.40
N HIS A 283 7.58 -1.68 12.70
CA HIS A 283 8.72 -0.77 12.64
C HIS A 283 8.81 0.08 13.91
N THR A 284 10.04 0.43 14.30
CA THR A 284 10.34 1.33 15.41
C THR A 284 11.26 2.45 14.94
N ASP A 285 11.43 3.47 15.77
CA ASP A 285 12.52 4.43 15.60
C ASP A 285 13.83 3.87 16.18
N ILE A 286 14.91 4.62 16.00
CA ILE A 286 16.26 4.28 16.49
C ILE A 286 16.38 4.31 18.02
N ILE A 287 15.41 4.83 18.76
CA ILE A 287 15.54 5.05 20.20
C ILE A 287 15.34 3.72 20.94
N GLY A 288 16.23 3.42 21.88
CA GLY A 288 16.21 2.18 22.66
C GLY A 288 17.13 1.09 22.11
N SER A 289 17.23 -0.04 22.81
CA SER A 289 18.13 -1.12 22.41
C SER A 289 17.62 -1.86 21.17
N PRO A 290 18.51 -2.35 20.28
CA PRO A 290 18.09 -3.08 19.08
C PRO A 290 17.21 -4.31 19.39
N ALA A 291 17.54 -5.04 20.45
CA ALA A 291 16.76 -6.21 20.88
C ALA A 291 15.35 -5.83 21.38
N ALA A 292 15.21 -4.73 22.12
CA ALA A 292 13.91 -4.24 22.58
C ALA A 292 13.06 -3.76 21.40
N ASN A 293 13.65 -3.00 20.49
CA ASN A 293 12.99 -2.51 19.27
C ASN A 293 12.54 -3.65 18.36
N GLN A 294 13.37 -4.67 18.19
CA GLN A 294 13.00 -5.86 17.43
C GLN A 294 11.78 -6.55 18.05
N ARG A 295 11.80 -6.80 19.37
CA ARG A 295 10.70 -7.44 20.10
C ARG A 295 9.41 -6.63 20.03
N LEU A 296 9.49 -5.32 20.29
CA LEU A 296 8.34 -4.41 20.25
C LEU A 296 7.74 -4.34 18.84
N SER A 297 8.59 -4.27 17.81
CA SER A 297 8.13 -4.25 16.42
C SER A 297 7.39 -5.53 16.04
N LEU A 298 7.87 -6.69 16.49
CA LEU A 298 7.21 -7.98 16.24
C LEU A 298 5.87 -8.07 16.96
N GLN A 299 5.82 -7.70 18.25
CA GLN A 299 4.57 -7.71 19.03
C GLN A 299 3.47 -6.83 18.40
N ARG A 300 3.86 -5.63 17.91
CA ARG A 300 2.93 -4.74 17.19
C ARG A 300 2.45 -5.38 15.88
N ALA A 301 3.34 -6.03 15.13
CA ALA A 301 2.99 -6.72 13.89
C ALA A 301 2.02 -7.89 14.13
N GLU A 302 2.28 -8.73 15.15
CA GLU A 302 1.43 -9.87 15.52
C GLU A 302 0.03 -9.41 15.99
N ARG A 303 -0.04 -8.33 16.77
CA ARG A 303 -1.32 -7.72 17.16
C ARG A 303 -2.14 -7.32 15.94
N GLU A 304 -1.54 -6.56 15.01
CA GLU A 304 -2.27 -6.09 13.83
C GLU A 304 -2.59 -7.22 12.84
N GLU A 305 -1.74 -8.26 12.76
CA GLU A 305 -2.07 -9.48 12.03
C GLU A 305 -3.32 -10.15 12.61
N LYS A 306 -3.37 -10.34 13.92
CA LYS A 306 -4.53 -10.92 14.59
C LYS A 306 -5.81 -10.11 14.35
N ASN A 307 -5.71 -8.78 14.42
CA ASN A 307 -6.82 -7.87 14.12
C ASN A 307 -7.29 -8.04 12.67
N LEU A 308 -6.36 -8.04 11.70
CA LEU A 308 -6.67 -8.26 10.29
C LEU A 308 -7.38 -9.61 10.07
N ARG A 309 -6.85 -10.70 10.66
CA ARG A 309 -7.44 -12.04 10.54
C ARG A 309 -8.86 -12.10 11.10
N ASN A 310 -9.12 -11.47 12.24
CA ASN A 310 -10.47 -11.44 12.80
C ASN A 310 -11.46 -10.68 11.92
N ILE A 311 -11.04 -9.54 11.37
CA ILE A 311 -11.86 -8.77 10.41
C ILE A 311 -12.11 -9.59 9.14
N LEU A 312 -11.10 -10.29 8.61
CA LEU A 312 -11.27 -11.17 7.46
C LEU A 312 -12.28 -12.29 7.73
N LYS A 313 -12.18 -12.98 8.88
CA LYS A 313 -13.17 -13.99 9.30
C LYS A 313 -14.58 -13.41 9.31
N PHE A 314 -14.75 -12.22 9.89
CA PHE A 314 -16.05 -11.55 9.90
C PHE A 314 -16.57 -11.25 8.49
N LEU A 315 -15.78 -10.56 7.66
CA LEU A 315 -16.19 -10.15 6.31
C LEU A 315 -16.51 -11.35 5.40
N LEU A 316 -15.77 -12.44 5.56
CA LEU A 316 -15.96 -13.69 4.81
C LEU A 316 -17.00 -14.62 5.46
N LYS A 317 -17.56 -14.25 6.62
CA LYS A 317 -18.51 -15.06 7.41
C LYS A 317 -17.96 -16.43 7.83
N LEU A 318 -16.68 -16.48 8.17
CA LEU A 318 -15.97 -17.68 8.62
C LEU A 318 -16.03 -17.80 10.14
N LYS A 319 -16.10 -19.03 10.65
CA LYS A 319 -16.29 -19.31 12.07
C LYS A 319 -15.00 -19.30 12.88
N ASN A 320 -13.89 -19.70 12.28
CA ASN A 320 -12.62 -19.94 12.98
C ASN A 320 -11.41 -19.74 12.07
N ASP A 321 -10.21 -19.82 12.66
CA ASP A 321 -8.97 -19.61 11.91
C ASP A 321 -8.66 -20.72 10.91
N ASN A 322 -9.12 -21.96 11.14
CA ASN A 322 -8.93 -23.06 10.18
C ASN A 322 -9.69 -22.82 8.88
N GLU A 323 -10.92 -22.30 8.96
CA GLU A 323 -11.70 -21.90 7.79
C GLU A 323 -11.02 -20.74 7.04
N LEU A 324 -10.43 -19.79 7.76
CA LEU A 324 -9.66 -18.70 7.14
C LEU A 324 -8.41 -19.23 6.44
N ASP A 325 -7.65 -20.12 7.07
CA ASP A 325 -6.45 -20.70 6.48
C ASP A 325 -6.76 -21.54 5.23
N ALA A 326 -7.87 -22.28 5.24
CA ALA A 326 -8.37 -22.99 4.07
C ALA A 326 -8.71 -22.01 2.93
N TRP A 327 -9.43 -20.93 3.23
CA TRP A 327 -9.77 -19.90 2.25
C TRP A 327 -8.52 -19.21 1.67
N LEU A 328 -7.54 -18.85 2.52
CA LEU A 328 -6.28 -18.24 2.08
C LEU A 328 -5.50 -19.19 1.16
N SER A 329 -5.42 -20.47 1.52
CA SER A 329 -4.75 -21.50 0.74
C SER A 329 -5.40 -21.70 -0.64
N GLU A 330 -6.73 -21.80 -0.69
CA GLU A 330 -7.50 -21.91 -1.95
C GLU A 330 -7.21 -20.74 -2.90
N HIS A 331 -7.00 -19.55 -2.35
CA HIS A 331 -6.73 -18.33 -3.10
C HIS A 331 -5.23 -18.05 -3.32
N ASN A 332 -4.33 -18.96 -2.95
CA ASN A 332 -2.87 -18.79 -3.02
C ASN A 332 -2.38 -17.52 -2.31
N VAL A 333 -2.94 -17.26 -1.13
CA VAL A 333 -2.64 -16.09 -0.30
C VAL A 333 -1.86 -16.52 0.94
N SER A 334 -0.84 -15.75 1.31
CA SER A 334 -0.16 -15.93 2.60
C SER A 334 -0.11 -14.62 3.37
N ILE A 335 -0.25 -14.72 4.70
CA ILE A 335 -0.12 -13.61 5.63
C ILE A 335 1.00 -13.99 6.62
N GLU A 336 2.02 -13.14 6.73
CA GLU A 336 3.14 -13.30 7.67
C GLU A 336 3.31 -12.00 8.49
N SER A 337 3.56 -12.09 9.79
CA SER A 337 4.05 -10.95 10.58
C SER A 337 5.58 -10.94 10.68
N LYS A 338 6.17 -9.74 10.63
CA LYS A 338 7.62 -9.52 10.81
C LYS A 338 7.91 -8.27 11.60
N GLY A 339 8.79 -8.38 12.60
CA GLY A 339 9.42 -7.23 13.23
C GLY A 339 10.67 -6.79 12.46
N TYR A 340 10.79 -5.50 12.14
CA TYR A 340 11.97 -4.94 11.49
C TYR A 340 12.80 -4.03 12.42
N GLY A 341 12.30 -3.72 13.62
CA GLY A 341 12.88 -2.68 14.47
C GLY A 341 13.06 -1.37 13.70
N TYR A 342 14.21 -0.72 13.87
CA TYR A 342 14.59 0.51 13.17
C TYR A 342 15.36 0.28 11.86
N SER A 343 15.62 -0.97 11.48
CA SER A 343 16.49 -1.30 10.33
C SER A 343 15.91 -0.90 8.97
N ARG A 344 14.62 -0.56 8.91
CA ARG A 344 13.89 -0.22 7.69
C ARG A 344 13.10 1.09 7.85
N PRO A 345 13.80 2.25 7.83
CA PRO A 345 13.14 3.55 7.89
C PRO A 345 12.21 3.74 6.68
N TYR A 346 11.18 4.56 6.85
CA TYR A 346 10.17 4.75 5.81
C TYR A 346 10.75 5.49 4.59
N LYS A 347 10.51 4.92 3.40
CA LYS A 347 10.89 5.51 2.12
C LYS A 347 9.68 5.57 1.20
N VAL A 348 9.57 6.64 0.44
CA VAL A 348 8.55 6.78 -0.62
C VAL A 348 9.26 6.77 -1.95
N ARG A 349 8.75 5.95 -2.88
CA ARG A 349 9.24 5.91 -4.24
C ARG A 349 8.57 7.02 -5.05
N VAL A 350 9.36 7.95 -5.56
CA VAL A 350 8.91 9.09 -6.37
C VAL A 350 9.41 8.90 -7.79
N TRP A 351 8.57 9.25 -8.76
CA TRP A 351 8.96 9.35 -10.17
C TRP A 351 9.55 10.73 -10.42
N ASP A 352 10.82 10.80 -10.81
CA ASP A 352 11.53 12.04 -11.08
C ASP A 352 12.45 11.84 -12.28
N ARG A 353 12.39 12.75 -13.26
CA ARG A 353 13.24 12.75 -14.47
C ARG A 353 13.34 11.40 -15.21
N GLY A 354 12.22 10.70 -15.38
CA GLY A 354 12.17 9.47 -16.18
C GLY A 354 12.61 8.19 -15.46
N TYR A 355 12.99 8.26 -14.17
CA TYR A 355 13.29 7.08 -13.37
C TYR A 355 12.74 7.18 -11.93
N PHE A 356 12.81 6.06 -11.22
CA PHE A 356 12.36 5.99 -9.83
C PHE A 356 13.48 6.32 -8.86
N ARG A 357 13.21 7.23 -7.93
CA ARG A 357 14.08 7.48 -6.77
C ARG A 357 13.34 7.19 -5.48
N ASP A 358 13.99 6.45 -4.59
CA ASP A 358 13.50 6.27 -3.22
C ASP A 358 13.92 7.49 -2.38
N VAL A 359 12.93 8.23 -1.88
CA VAL A 359 13.12 9.38 -0.99
C VAL A 359 12.94 8.92 0.46
N LEU A 360 13.93 9.21 1.31
CA LEU A 360 13.86 8.93 2.73
C LEU A 360 12.90 9.92 3.39
N ILE A 361 11.84 9.41 4.00
CA ILE A 361 10.85 10.19 4.74
C ILE A 361 11.01 9.96 6.25
N GLY A 362 11.26 8.71 6.64
CA GLY A 362 11.50 8.32 8.03
C GLY A 362 12.96 8.55 8.45
N ASP A 363 13.46 9.78 8.36
CA ASP A 363 14.81 10.11 8.84
C ASP A 363 14.82 10.19 10.38
N ASP A 364 15.48 9.22 11.03
CA ASP A 364 15.54 9.12 12.49
C ASP A 364 16.31 10.26 13.17
N ASN A 365 17.01 11.11 12.41
CA ASN A 365 17.63 12.32 12.96
C ASN A 365 16.58 13.35 13.39
N TYR A 366 15.42 13.36 12.73
CA TYR A 366 14.35 14.32 12.96
C TYR A 366 13.18 13.69 13.73
N PRO A 367 12.52 14.41 14.67
CA PRO A 367 11.34 13.93 15.38
C PRO A 367 10.22 13.42 14.45
N GLU A 368 10.00 14.10 13.34
CA GLU A 368 8.99 13.79 12.32
C GLU A 368 9.31 12.47 11.61
N GLY A 369 10.59 12.22 11.29
CA GLY A 369 11.00 10.96 10.67
C GLY A 369 10.91 9.78 11.64
N ARG A 370 11.35 9.96 12.90
CA ARG A 370 11.14 8.97 13.98
C ARG A 370 9.67 8.63 14.17
N PHE A 371 8.81 9.65 14.10
CA PHE A 371 7.37 9.48 14.21
C PHE A 371 6.80 8.57 13.11
N ILE A 372 7.19 8.79 11.86
CA ILE A 372 6.77 7.96 10.72
C ILE A 372 7.37 6.53 10.80
N ASN A 373 8.51 6.36 11.47
CA ASN A 373 9.12 5.06 11.66
C ASN A 373 8.40 4.17 12.69
N ARG A 374 7.69 4.76 13.66
CA ARG A 374 6.86 4.02 14.63
C ARG A 374 5.53 3.59 14.01
N ARG A 375 5.57 2.63 13.09
CA ARG A 375 4.40 2.18 12.32
C ARG A 375 4.29 0.66 12.24
N VAL A 376 3.09 0.19 11.95
CA VAL A 376 2.87 -1.12 11.33
C VAL A 376 2.39 -0.91 9.91
N ALA A 377 3.00 -1.61 8.95
CA ALA A 377 2.69 -1.50 7.55
C ALA A 377 2.34 -2.86 6.95
N LEU A 378 1.30 -2.89 6.12
CA LEU A 378 0.88 -4.04 5.34
C LEU A 378 1.54 -3.97 3.97
N LYS A 379 2.38 -4.95 3.65
CA LYS A 379 3.08 -5.05 2.37
C LYS A 379 2.45 -6.13 1.53
N TYR A 380 1.95 -5.74 0.37
CA TYR A 380 1.47 -6.66 -0.65
C TYR A 380 2.56 -6.91 -1.67
N GLU A 381 2.75 -8.17 -2.01
CA GLU A 381 3.48 -8.61 -3.19
C GLU A 381 2.52 -9.48 -4.02
N ILE A 382 2.02 -8.90 -5.12
CA ILE A 382 1.15 -9.59 -6.06
C ILE A 382 1.98 -9.93 -7.29
N ILE A 383 2.25 -11.21 -7.49
CA ILE A 383 3.02 -11.71 -8.62
C ILE A 383 2.06 -12.33 -9.62
N LYS A 384 2.02 -11.77 -10.83
CA LYS A 384 1.27 -12.32 -11.96
C LYS A 384 2.25 -12.87 -13.00
N HIS A 385 2.11 -14.17 -13.28
CA HIS A 385 2.84 -14.83 -14.34
C HIS A 385 2.03 -14.77 -15.65
N PHE A 386 2.67 -14.33 -16.72
CA PHE A 386 2.13 -14.42 -18.07
C PHE A 386 2.78 -15.61 -18.77
N ARG A 387 1.97 -16.42 -19.46
CA ARG A 387 2.49 -17.50 -20.32
C ARG A 387 2.90 -16.92 -21.66
#